data_AF-A0A2V7KJV2-F1
#
_entry.id   AF-A0A2V7KJV2-F1
#
_cell.length_a   1.000
_cell.length_b   1.000
_cell.length_c   1.000
_cell.angle_alpha   90.00
_cell.angle_beta   90.00
_cell.angle_gamma   90.00
#
_symmetry.space_group_name_H-M   'P 1'
#
loop_
_entity.id
_entity.type
_entity.pdbx_description
1 polymer ?
#
loop_
_entity_poly.entity_id
_entity_poly.type
_entity_poly.pdbx_seq_one_letter_code
_entity_poly.pdbx_strand_id
1 'polypeptide(L)'
;MIHTTTVSLAPADVLARAQEFFAERVPANSAFVEKQGPNFLNLRGQGGEELVIGAWEDKEKSVTQVRASTLFFDQALDRFFSTLPLASPVEVA
;
A
#
# COMPACT_ATOMS: atom_id res chain seq x y z
N MET A 1 1.34 6.09 -11.18
CA MET A 1 2.68 5.64 -10.79
C MET A 1 2.61 4.34 -10.04
N ILE A 2 3.65 3.51 -10.19
CA ILE A 2 3.80 2.23 -9.51
C ILE A 2 4.94 2.39 -8.50
N HIS A 3 4.66 2.03 -7.26
CA HIS A 3 5.63 2.04 -6.16
C HIS A 3 5.94 0.60 -5.77
N THR A 4 7.22 0.28 -5.59
CA THR A 4 7.65 -1.05 -5.17
C THR A 4 8.65 -0.95 -4.03
N THR A 5 8.51 -1.80 -3.02
CA THR A 5 9.46 -1.91 -1.91
C THR A 5 9.38 -3.28 -1.23
N THR A 6 10.24 -3.51 -0.25
CA THR A 6 10.23 -4.67 0.62
C THR A 6 10.05 -4.24 2.07
N VAL A 7 9.36 -5.02 2.88
CA VAL A 7 9.15 -4.75 4.32
C VAL A 7 9.33 -6.01 5.14
N SER A 8 9.61 -5.84 6.44
CA SER A 8 9.75 -6.96 7.40
C SER A 8 8.43 -7.39 8.07
N LEU A 9 7.29 -6.78 7.71
CA LEU A 9 5.97 -7.18 8.18
C LEU A 9 5.39 -8.34 7.38
N ALA A 10 4.43 -9.08 7.96
CA ALA A 10 3.65 -10.05 7.21
C ALA A 10 2.73 -9.34 6.19
N PRO A 11 2.40 -9.98 5.04
CA PRO A 11 1.56 -9.35 4.02
C PRO A 11 0.20 -8.88 4.54
N ALA A 12 -0.46 -9.66 5.40
CA ALA A 12 -1.73 -9.30 5.99
C ALA A 12 -1.65 -8.03 6.84
N ASP A 13 -0.55 -7.85 7.60
CA ASP A 13 -0.32 -6.65 8.41
C ASP A 13 -0.11 -5.42 7.54
N VAL A 14 0.57 -5.55 6.39
CA VAL A 14 0.74 -4.45 5.43
C VAL A 14 -0.62 -4.00 4.90
N LEU A 15 -1.46 -4.94 4.47
CA LEU A 15 -2.78 -4.62 3.92
C LEU A 15 -3.71 -4.03 4.97
N ALA A 16 -3.70 -4.55 6.20
CA ALA A 16 -4.50 -4.00 7.31
C ALA A 16 -4.07 -2.57 7.65
N ARG A 17 -2.76 -2.31 7.76
CA ARG A 17 -2.23 -0.96 7.99
C ARG A 17 -2.56 0.00 6.85
N ALA A 18 -2.52 -0.46 5.60
CA ALA A 18 -2.90 0.35 4.45
C ALA A 18 -4.37 0.78 4.54
N GLN A 19 -5.27 -0.18 4.82
CA GLN A 19 -6.69 0.11 4.98
C GLN A 19 -6.95 1.18 6.04
N GLU A 20 -6.36 1.05 7.22
CA GLU A 20 -6.48 2.04 8.30
C GLU A 20 -5.88 3.39 7.89
N PHE A 21 -4.66 3.39 7.32
CA PHE A 21 -3.96 4.62 6.95
C PHE A 21 -4.74 5.45 5.94
N PHE A 22 -5.24 4.85 4.86
CA PHE A 22 -5.95 5.59 3.81
C PHE A 22 -7.39 5.96 4.20
N ALA A 23 -8.00 5.27 5.16
CA ALA A 23 -9.28 5.67 5.72
C ALA A 23 -9.15 6.85 6.72
N GLU A 24 -8.12 6.84 7.56
CA GLU A 24 -8.06 7.72 8.74
C GLU A 24 -6.94 8.78 8.71
N ARG A 25 -5.83 8.51 8.02
CA ARG A 25 -4.61 9.34 8.05
C ARG A 25 -4.41 10.19 6.79
N VAL A 26 -5.37 10.15 5.86
CA VAL A 26 -5.38 10.93 4.61
C VAL A 26 -6.73 11.66 4.46
N PRO A 27 -7.11 12.58 5.38
CA PRO A 27 -8.48 13.10 5.45
C PRO A 27 -8.93 13.89 4.21
N ALA A 28 -8.01 14.54 3.49
CA ALA A 28 -8.33 15.28 2.26
C ALA A 28 -8.59 14.35 1.04
N ASN A 29 -8.05 13.14 1.08
CA ASN A 29 -8.11 12.16 -0.01
C ASN A 29 -8.36 10.77 0.59
N SER A 30 -9.35 10.63 1.48
CA SER A 30 -9.60 9.34 2.11
C SER A 30 -10.08 8.33 1.07
N ALA A 31 -9.67 7.08 1.25
CA ALA A 31 -10.07 5.98 0.38
C ALA A 31 -10.49 4.77 1.21
N PHE A 32 -11.57 4.11 0.76
CA PHE A 32 -12.21 3.02 1.50
C PHE A 32 -12.16 1.73 0.69
N VAL A 33 -12.28 0.58 1.36
CA VAL A 33 -12.20 -0.72 0.71
C VAL A 33 -13.30 -0.87 -0.33
N GLU A 34 -12.89 -1.09 -1.57
CA GLU A 34 -13.78 -1.54 -2.64
C GLU A 34 -13.71 -3.07 -2.78
N LYS A 35 -12.50 -3.62 -2.77
CA LYS A 35 -12.27 -5.06 -2.91
C LYS A 35 -11.02 -5.48 -2.16
N GLN A 36 -11.07 -6.63 -1.51
CA GLN A 36 -9.94 -7.19 -0.77
C GLN A 36 -9.79 -8.67 -1.08
N GLY A 37 -8.55 -9.15 -1.12
CA GLY A 37 -8.21 -10.57 -1.16
C GLY A 37 -7.00 -10.86 -0.28
N PRO A 38 -6.50 -12.10 -0.27
CA PRO A 38 -5.43 -12.52 0.64
C PRO A 38 -4.13 -11.71 0.49
N ASN A 39 -3.83 -11.28 -0.75
CA ASN A 39 -2.57 -10.62 -1.10
C ASN A 39 -2.78 -9.24 -1.73
N PHE A 40 -4.00 -8.68 -1.68
CA PHE A 40 -4.26 -7.37 -2.27
C PHE A 40 -5.39 -6.61 -1.57
N LEU A 41 -5.34 -5.30 -1.71
CA LEU A 41 -6.33 -4.33 -1.27
C LEU A 41 -6.57 -3.33 -2.41
N ASN A 42 -7.84 -3.19 -2.83
CA ASN A 42 -8.29 -2.11 -3.69
C ASN A 42 -9.09 -1.10 -2.87
N LEU A 43 -8.68 0.17 -2.94
CA LEU A 43 -9.32 1.29 -2.27
C LEU A 43 -9.90 2.27 -3.30
N ARG A 44 -11.10 2.78 -2.99
CA ARG A 44 -11.81 3.79 -3.79
C ARG A 44 -11.87 5.10 -3.03
N GLY A 45 -11.31 6.14 -3.63
CA GLY A 45 -11.33 7.52 -3.14
C GLY A 45 -12.43 8.37 -3.76
N GLN A 46 -12.41 9.67 -3.45
CA GLN A 46 -13.34 10.64 -4.04
C GLN A 46 -13.19 10.70 -5.56
N GLY A 47 -14.26 11.04 -6.29
CA GLY A 47 -14.23 11.13 -7.75
C GLY A 47 -13.98 9.79 -8.46
N GLY A 48 -14.02 8.66 -7.74
CA GLY A 48 -13.77 7.34 -8.30
C GLY A 48 -12.29 6.97 -8.38
N GLU A 49 -11.40 7.75 -7.76
CA GLU A 49 -9.97 7.47 -7.78
C GLU A 49 -9.63 6.10 -7.18
N GLU A 50 -8.63 5.44 -7.75
CA GLU A 50 -8.22 4.09 -7.36
C GLU A 50 -6.82 4.07 -6.74
N LEU A 51 -6.68 3.24 -5.71
CA LEU A 51 -5.40 2.84 -5.14
C LEU A 51 -5.41 1.33 -4.92
N VAL A 52 -4.49 0.64 -5.59
CA VAL A 52 -4.32 -0.80 -5.46
C VAL A 52 -3.00 -1.08 -4.75
N ILE A 53 -3.02 -1.92 -3.72
CA ILE A 53 -1.84 -2.36 -2.97
C ILE A 53 -1.83 -3.89 -2.97
N GLY A 54 -0.76 -4.48 -3.48
CA GLY A 54 -0.45 -5.89 -3.38
C GLY A 54 0.68 -6.14 -2.39
N ALA A 55 0.56 -7.19 -1.59
CA ALA A 55 1.60 -7.65 -0.67
C ALA A 55 1.71 -9.17 -0.69
N TRP A 56 2.93 -9.70 -0.78
CA TRP A 56 3.19 -11.15 -0.77
C TRP A 56 4.58 -11.44 -0.23
N GLU A 57 4.76 -12.61 0.40
CA GLU A 57 6.08 -13.04 0.88
C GLU A 57 7.01 -13.40 -0.28
N ASP A 58 8.22 -12.84 -0.26
CA ASP A 58 9.38 -13.34 -0.98
C ASP A 58 10.04 -14.42 -0.12
N LYS A 59 9.80 -15.68 -0.49
CA LYS A 59 10.30 -16.85 0.25
C LYS A 59 11.82 -16.98 0.21
N GLU A 60 12.49 -16.42 -0.79
CA GLU A 60 13.96 -16.52 -0.91
C GLU A 60 14.62 -15.52 0.04
N LYS A 61 14.04 -14.33 0.17
CA LYS A 61 14.60 -13.23 0.96
C LYS A 61 14.01 -13.12 2.37
N SER A 62 12.96 -13.89 2.67
CA SER A 62 12.24 -13.83 3.95
C SER A 62 11.72 -12.41 4.28
N VAL A 63 11.27 -11.68 3.25
CA VAL A 63 10.67 -10.34 3.35
C VAL A 63 9.33 -10.30 2.63
N THR A 64 8.51 -9.30 2.89
CA THR A 64 7.28 -9.06 2.13
C THR A 64 7.55 -8.06 1.01
N GLN A 65 7.28 -8.46 -0.23
CA GLN A 65 7.21 -7.55 -1.37
C GLN A 65 5.90 -6.76 -1.30
N VAL A 66 5.98 -5.46 -1.50
CA VAL A 66 4.83 -4.57 -1.60
C VAL A 66 4.88 -3.84 -2.93
N ARG A 67 3.78 -3.89 -3.68
CA ARG A 67 3.60 -3.14 -4.92
C ARG A 67 2.30 -2.37 -4.84
N ALA A 68 2.37 -1.06 -5.04
CA ALA A 68 1.21 -0.19 -5.05
C ALA A 68 1.08 0.56 -6.38
N SER A 69 -0.14 0.85 -6.81
CA SER A 69 -0.43 1.56 -8.05
C SER A 69 -1.54 2.56 -7.82
N THR A 70 -1.33 3.78 -8.30
CA THR A 70 -2.32 4.87 -8.21
C THR A 70 -2.11 5.91 -9.32
N LEU A 71 -3.12 6.74 -9.57
CA LEU A 71 -3.01 7.93 -10.43
C LEU A 71 -2.82 9.23 -9.63
N PHE A 72 -3.31 9.29 -8.37
CA PHE A 72 -3.40 10.55 -7.61
C PHE A 72 -2.95 10.44 -6.14
N PHE A 73 -2.62 9.24 -5.65
CA PHE A 73 -2.26 9.04 -4.24
C PHE A 73 -0.75 9.07 -3.96
N ASP A 74 0.11 9.50 -4.90
CA ASP A 74 1.57 9.39 -4.78
C ASP A 74 2.13 9.91 -3.45
N GLN A 75 1.78 11.14 -3.06
CA GLN A 75 2.26 11.71 -1.79
C GLN A 75 1.74 10.96 -0.56
N ALA A 76 0.49 10.51 -0.60
CA ALA A 76 -0.10 9.74 0.49
C ALA A 76 0.54 8.34 0.61
N LEU A 77 0.88 7.75 -0.53
CA LEU A 77 1.55 6.47 -0.65
C LEU A 77 3.01 6.53 -0.18
N ASP A 78 3.74 7.59 -0.52
CA ASP A 78 5.07 7.86 0.04
C ASP A 78 5.03 7.98 1.57
N ARG A 79 4.04 8.73 2.11
CA ARG A 79 3.83 8.83 3.55
C ARG A 79 3.50 7.47 4.15
N PHE A 80 2.63 6.68 3.53
CA PHE A 80 2.31 5.33 4.02
C PHE A 80 3.57 4.48 4.14
N PHE A 81 4.40 4.41 3.09
CA PHE A 81 5.66 3.66 3.13
C PHE A 81 6.62 4.14 4.20
N SER A 82 6.67 5.45 4.48
CA SER A 82 7.50 5.99 5.57
C SER A 82 7.09 5.52 6.98
N THR A 83 5.89 4.95 7.14
CA THR A 83 5.41 4.37 8.41
C THR A 83 5.70 2.88 8.56
N LEU A 84 6.22 2.23 7.50
CA LEU A 84 6.51 0.79 7.50
C LEU A 84 7.98 0.52 7.84
N PRO A 85 8.31 -0.66 8.41
CA PRO A 85 9.69 -1.10 8.58
C PRO A 85 10.24 -1.59 7.22
N LEU A 86 10.67 -0.64 6.40
CA LEU A 86 11.23 -0.89 5.07
C LEU A 86 12.50 -1.74 5.16
N ALA A 87 12.58 -2.79 4.34
CA ALA A 87 13.76 -3.62 4.13
C ALA A 87 14.53 -3.23 2.85
N SER A 88 13.96 -2.36 2.01
CA SER A 88 14.61 -1.74 0.86
C SER A 88 14.06 -0.32 0.63
N PRO A 89 14.74 0.53 -0.16
CA PRO A 89 14.15 1.79 -0.62
C PRO A 89 12.83 1.58 -1.38
N VAL A 90 12.05 2.65 -1.50
CA VAL A 90 10.87 2.69 -2.38
C VAL A 90 11.32 3.09 -3.78
N GLU A 91 10.99 2.26 -4.76
CA GLU A 91 11.23 2.51 -6.19
C GLU A 91 9.92 2.98 -6.84
N VAL A 92 9.98 4.05 -7.64
CA VAL A 92 8.82 4.63 -8.34
C VAL A 92 9.02 4.55 -9.85
N ALA A 93 8.04 4.01 -10.58
CA ALA A 93 8.04 3.83 -12.03
C ALA A 93 6.70 4.21 -12.69
#